data_AF-A0A522QBS9-F1
#
_entry.id   AF-A0A522QBS9-F1
#
_cell.length_a   1.000
_cell.length_b   1.000
_cell.length_c   1.000
_cell.angle_alpha   90.00
_cell.angle_beta   90.00
_cell.angle_gamma   90.00
#
_symmetry.space_group_name_H-M   'P 1'
#
loop_
_entity.id
_entity.type
_entity.pdbx_description
1 polymer ?
#
loop_
_entity_poly.entity_id
_entity_poly.type
_entity_poly.pdbx_seq_one_letter_code
_entity_poly.pdbx_strand_id
1 'polypeptide(L)'
;AGSLGLPDLGINTLDDVLTDVRRITDVCDLPLLVDVDTGFGPSAFNIARTIKSLIKFGAAACHIEDQVGAKRCGHRPGKEIVPAAEMADRVKAAVDARTDAEFFIIARTDAIAVEGVEAALARAAACVEAGADAIFAEASYDLATYRRFTATLGVPVLANITEFGRTPLFSVAELAGAGVGIVLYPLSAFRAMNKAAEAVYTAIRRDGHQKNVLNLMQTREELYDRINYHAYEAKLDALFQRDGAK
;
A
#
# COMPACT_ATOMS: atom_id res chain seq x y z
N ALA A 1 -8.05 -4.51 8.51
CA ALA A 1 -8.47 -5.94 8.46
C ALA A 1 -7.41 -6.90 8.99
N GLY A 2 -6.21 -6.96 8.42
CA GLY A 2 -5.17 -7.91 8.85
C GLY A 2 -4.72 -7.71 10.30
N SER A 3 -4.06 -6.59 10.59
CA SER A 3 -3.47 -6.33 11.91
C SER A 3 -4.49 -6.08 13.01
N LEU A 4 -5.61 -5.43 12.68
CA LEU A 4 -6.60 -4.98 13.67
C LEU A 4 -7.89 -5.81 13.72
N GLY A 5 -8.17 -6.66 12.73
CA GLY A 5 -9.48 -7.31 12.61
C GLY A 5 -10.66 -6.34 12.30
N LEU A 6 -10.35 -5.08 11.96
CA LEU A 6 -11.35 -4.03 11.74
C LEU A 6 -11.64 -3.77 10.25
N PRO A 7 -12.86 -3.27 9.92
CA PRO A 7 -13.20 -2.85 8.57
C PRO A 7 -12.43 -1.59 8.16
N ASP A 8 -12.25 -1.42 6.86
CA ASP A 8 -11.56 -0.28 6.26
C ASP A 8 -12.48 0.95 6.16
N LEU A 9 -12.67 1.64 7.29
CA LEU A 9 -13.59 2.77 7.46
C LEU A 9 -12.94 3.93 8.25
N GLY A 10 -11.62 4.13 8.10
CA GLY A 10 -10.88 5.20 8.78
C GLY A 10 -10.80 5.03 10.30
N ILE A 11 -10.77 3.78 10.79
CA ILE A 11 -10.71 3.46 12.23
C ILE A 11 -9.27 3.33 12.71
N ASN A 12 -8.38 2.84 11.84
CA ASN A 12 -6.95 2.76 12.12
C ASN A 12 -6.37 4.16 12.33
N THR A 13 -5.34 4.21 13.15
CA THR A 13 -4.60 5.43 13.46
C THR A 13 -3.25 5.43 12.75
N LEU A 14 -2.58 6.58 12.76
CA LEU A 14 -1.19 6.68 12.28
C LEU A 14 -0.28 5.68 13.01
N ASP A 15 -0.42 5.53 14.33
CA ASP A 15 0.47 4.67 15.12
C ASP A 15 0.28 3.17 14.81
N ASP A 16 -0.94 2.76 14.40
CA ASP A 16 -1.17 1.40 13.89
C ASP A 16 -0.38 1.15 12.61
N VAL A 17 -0.41 2.11 11.68
CA VAL A 17 0.33 2.02 10.41
C VAL A 17 1.84 2.05 10.66
N LEU A 18 2.33 2.97 11.48
CA LEU A 18 3.77 3.11 11.78
C LEU A 18 4.34 1.87 12.46
N THR A 19 3.54 1.18 13.27
CA THR A 19 3.94 -0.09 13.90
C THR A 19 4.26 -1.14 12.84
N ASP A 20 3.42 -1.27 11.80
CA ASP A 20 3.63 -2.24 10.73
C ASP A 20 4.68 -1.79 9.73
N VAL A 21 4.79 -0.49 9.44
CA VAL A 21 5.88 0.08 8.63
C VAL A 21 7.23 -0.32 9.24
N ARG A 22 7.44 -0.03 10.53
CA ARG A 22 8.68 -0.36 11.22
C ARG A 22 8.99 -1.86 11.22
N ARG A 23 7.97 -2.71 11.45
CA ARG A 23 8.17 -4.18 11.41
C ARG A 23 8.66 -4.68 10.06
N ILE A 24 8.21 -4.06 8.96
CA ILE A 24 8.60 -4.43 7.60
C ILE A 24 9.99 -3.89 7.28
N THR A 25 10.21 -2.59 7.51
CA THR A 25 11.43 -1.89 7.10
C THR A 25 12.64 -2.22 7.98
N ASP A 26 12.44 -2.67 9.23
CA ASP A 26 13.54 -3.13 10.09
C ASP A 26 14.24 -4.40 9.55
N VAL A 27 13.62 -5.15 8.63
CA VAL A 27 14.13 -6.46 8.17
C VAL A 27 14.11 -6.66 6.64
N CYS A 28 13.52 -5.74 5.88
CA CYS A 28 13.38 -5.84 4.42
C CYS A 28 13.85 -4.56 3.76
N ASP A 29 14.89 -4.65 2.92
CA ASP A 29 15.49 -3.51 2.22
C ASP A 29 14.68 -3.02 1.00
N LEU A 30 13.60 -3.72 0.62
CA LEU A 30 12.75 -3.29 -0.49
C LEU A 30 11.99 -2.00 -0.13
N PRO A 31 11.89 -1.03 -1.07
CA PRO A 31 11.22 0.24 -0.80
C PRO A 31 9.72 0.04 -0.55
N LEU A 32 9.25 0.49 0.62
CA LEU A 32 7.86 0.33 1.04
C LEU A 32 7.01 1.56 0.66
N LEU A 33 5.96 1.35 -0.14
CA LEU A 33 4.87 2.29 -0.38
C LEU A 33 3.76 2.10 0.66
N VAL A 34 3.32 3.20 1.29
CA VAL A 34 2.35 3.20 2.39
C VAL A 34 1.07 3.96 2.04
N ASP A 35 -0.09 3.36 2.29
CA ASP A 35 -1.38 4.07 2.28
C ASP A 35 -1.53 4.91 3.55
N VAL A 36 -1.72 6.23 3.41
CA VAL A 36 -1.93 7.14 4.55
C VAL A 36 -3.34 7.71 4.62
N ASP A 37 -4.30 7.12 3.91
CA ASP A 37 -5.67 7.63 3.80
C ASP A 37 -5.64 9.13 3.44
N THR A 38 -6.24 9.96 4.29
CA THR A 38 -6.32 11.42 4.16
C THR A 38 -5.21 12.16 4.93
N GLY A 39 -4.22 11.44 5.48
CA GLY A 39 -3.09 11.98 6.23
C GLY A 39 -3.23 11.97 7.76
N PHE A 40 -4.18 11.19 8.30
CA PHE A 40 -4.42 10.97 9.74
C PHE A 40 -4.68 12.24 10.57
N GLY A 41 -5.45 13.18 10.02
CA GLY A 41 -6.04 14.29 10.77
C GLY A 41 -6.54 15.41 9.86
N PRO A 42 -7.25 16.40 10.41
CA PRO A 42 -7.98 17.39 9.62
C PRO A 42 -7.12 18.57 9.13
N SER A 43 -5.85 18.67 9.55
CA SER A 43 -5.01 19.84 9.28
C SER A 43 -3.71 19.49 8.56
N ALA A 44 -3.11 20.48 7.91
CA ALA A 44 -1.78 20.38 7.32
C ALA A 44 -0.70 19.92 8.32
N PHE A 45 -0.86 20.26 9.61
CA PHE A 45 0.07 19.80 10.66
C PHE A 45 0.01 18.29 10.90
N ASN A 46 -1.17 17.68 10.74
CA ASN A 46 -1.33 16.23 10.85
C ASN A 46 -0.64 15.54 9.67
N ILE A 47 -0.86 16.02 8.46
CA ILE A 47 -0.20 15.54 7.25
C ILE A 47 1.32 15.65 7.40
N ALA A 48 1.82 16.80 7.86
CA ALA A 48 3.24 17.01 8.06
C ALA A 48 3.84 16.03 9.09
N ARG A 49 3.13 15.77 10.19
CA ARG A 49 3.54 14.75 11.18
C ARG A 49 3.56 13.35 10.56
N THR A 50 2.56 13.00 9.75
CA THR A 50 2.46 11.71 9.06
C THR A 50 3.68 11.49 8.15
N ILE A 51 3.99 12.44 7.26
CA ILE A 51 5.13 12.33 6.33
C ILE A 51 6.45 12.18 7.07
N LYS A 52 6.74 13.05 8.04
CA LYS A 52 7.99 12.99 8.82
C LYS A 52 8.13 11.68 9.60
N SER A 53 7.01 11.14 10.09
CA SER A 53 7.03 9.87 10.82
C SER A 53 7.27 8.69 9.89
N LEU A 54 6.66 8.66 8.71
CA LEU A 54 6.91 7.61 7.71
C LEU A 54 8.36 7.55 7.27
N ILE A 55 8.95 8.70 6.92
CA ILE A 55 10.36 8.80 6.54
C ILE A 55 11.24 8.29 7.69
N LYS A 56 10.97 8.72 8.92
CA LYS A 56 11.72 8.28 10.11
C LYS A 56 11.66 6.77 10.34
N PHE A 57 10.56 6.11 9.99
CA PHE A 57 10.40 4.66 10.13
C PHE A 57 10.74 3.88 8.86
N GLY A 58 11.40 4.52 7.88
CA GLY A 58 11.98 3.84 6.72
C GLY A 58 11.03 3.57 5.57
N ALA A 59 9.83 4.17 5.54
CA ALA A 59 8.99 4.10 4.35
C ALA A 59 9.66 4.87 3.19
N ALA A 60 9.59 4.34 1.98
CA ALA A 60 10.16 4.97 0.78
C ALA A 60 9.15 5.87 0.06
N ALA A 61 7.85 5.56 0.20
CA ALA A 61 6.79 6.30 -0.47
C ALA A 61 5.49 6.27 0.34
N CYS A 62 4.60 7.21 0.05
CA CYS A 62 3.20 7.11 0.48
C CYS A 62 2.23 7.57 -0.60
N HIS A 63 0.95 7.19 -0.44
CA HIS A 63 -0.14 7.83 -1.17
C HIS A 63 -1.18 8.44 -0.24
N ILE A 64 -1.63 9.65 -0.57
CA ILE A 64 -2.67 10.41 0.14
C ILE A 64 -3.87 10.62 -0.79
N GLU A 65 -5.09 10.55 -0.26
CA GLU A 65 -6.32 10.56 -1.05
C GLU A 65 -7.24 11.78 -0.83
N ASP A 66 -8.12 12.02 -1.81
CA ASP A 66 -9.05 13.16 -1.87
C ASP A 66 -10.40 12.88 -1.21
N GLN A 67 -10.55 11.78 -0.48
CA GLN A 67 -11.77 11.50 0.27
C GLN A 67 -11.96 12.46 1.47
N VAL A 68 -13.21 12.62 1.90
CA VAL A 68 -13.54 13.20 3.21
C VAL A 68 -13.03 12.30 4.34
N GLY A 69 -12.87 12.85 5.56
CA GLY A 69 -12.25 12.12 6.68
C GLY A 69 -12.89 10.77 7.04
N ALA A 70 -14.21 10.64 6.89
CA ALA A 70 -14.91 9.36 7.00
C ALA A 70 -14.84 8.57 5.67
N LYS A 71 -13.62 8.22 5.27
CA LYS A 71 -13.33 7.58 3.97
C LYS A 71 -13.94 6.19 3.85
N ARG A 72 -14.07 5.73 2.61
CA ARG A 72 -14.52 4.37 2.26
C ARG A 72 -13.53 3.73 1.30
N CYS A 73 -13.60 2.40 1.19
CA CYS A 73 -12.85 1.68 0.16
C CYS A 73 -13.22 2.18 -1.26
N GLY A 74 -12.21 2.43 -2.10
CA GLY A 74 -12.34 3.02 -3.45
C GLY A 74 -13.27 2.27 -4.42
N HIS A 75 -13.51 0.97 -4.20
CA HIS A 75 -14.42 0.18 -5.04
C HIS A 75 -15.88 0.11 -4.51
N ARG A 76 -16.22 0.82 -3.42
CA ARG A 76 -17.59 0.89 -2.88
C ARG A 76 -18.36 2.15 -3.31
N PRO A 77 -19.70 2.10 -3.39
CA PRO A 77 -20.53 3.27 -3.69
C PRO A 77 -20.64 4.26 -2.51
N GLY A 78 -21.03 5.50 -2.82
CA GLY A 78 -21.26 6.56 -1.83
C GLY A 78 -19.98 7.15 -1.24
N LYS A 79 -18.97 7.35 -2.09
CA LYS A 79 -17.74 8.07 -1.74
C LYS A 79 -17.99 9.56 -1.84
N GLU A 80 -17.43 10.31 -0.92
CA GLU A 80 -17.43 11.76 -0.92
C GLU A 80 -15.98 12.23 -0.99
N ILE A 81 -15.72 13.17 -1.89
CA ILE A 81 -14.39 13.74 -2.09
C ILE A 81 -14.42 15.23 -1.78
N VAL A 82 -13.28 15.74 -1.31
CA VAL A 82 -13.09 17.15 -1.01
C VAL A 82 -12.90 17.96 -2.29
N PRO A 83 -13.09 19.29 -2.28
CA PRO A 83 -12.78 20.14 -3.43
C PRO A 83 -11.34 19.93 -3.94
N ALA A 84 -11.11 20.09 -5.25
CA ALA A 84 -9.79 19.90 -5.85
C ALA A 84 -8.70 20.78 -5.20
N ALA A 85 -9.05 22.01 -4.84
CA ALA A 85 -8.15 22.93 -4.14
C ALA A 85 -7.72 22.39 -2.76
N GLU A 86 -8.63 21.77 -2.01
CA GLU A 86 -8.29 21.17 -0.71
C GLU A 86 -7.33 19.99 -0.88
N MET A 87 -7.56 19.13 -1.89
CA MET A 87 -6.63 18.04 -2.17
C MET A 87 -5.24 18.56 -2.56
N ALA A 88 -5.18 19.60 -3.40
CA ALA A 88 -3.91 20.24 -3.75
C ALA A 88 -3.20 20.82 -2.51
N ASP A 89 -3.92 21.39 -1.55
CA ASP A 89 -3.35 21.88 -0.29
C ASP A 89 -2.83 20.72 0.59
N ARG A 90 -3.50 19.56 0.60
CA ARG A 90 -2.99 18.35 1.26
C ARG A 90 -1.67 17.88 0.64
N VAL A 91 -1.59 17.86 -0.69
CA VAL A 91 -0.35 17.50 -1.42
C VAL A 91 0.76 18.49 -1.09
N LYS A 92 0.50 19.80 -1.14
CA LYS A 92 1.50 20.83 -0.76
C LYS A 92 2.01 20.63 0.66
N ALA A 93 1.11 20.36 1.62
CA ALA A 93 1.50 20.10 3.01
C ALA A 93 2.37 18.83 3.13
N ALA A 94 2.07 17.79 2.35
CA ALA A 94 2.86 16.57 2.33
C ALA A 94 4.26 16.80 1.73
N VAL A 95 4.33 17.53 0.61
CA VAL A 95 5.59 17.87 -0.09
C VAL A 95 6.46 18.79 0.77
N ASP A 96 5.91 19.82 1.40
CA ASP A 96 6.64 20.74 2.30
C ASP A 96 7.21 19.99 3.53
N ALA A 97 6.50 18.98 4.02
CA ALA A 97 6.94 18.21 5.18
C ALA A 97 8.05 17.19 4.89
N ARG A 98 8.40 16.98 3.62
CA ARG A 98 9.41 16.02 3.16
C ARG A 98 10.78 16.36 3.76
N THR A 99 11.33 15.45 4.55
CA THR A 99 12.68 15.59 5.16
C THR A 99 13.76 14.84 4.39
N ASP A 100 13.37 13.99 3.44
CA ASP A 100 14.24 13.24 2.54
C ASP A 100 13.77 13.51 1.10
N ALA A 101 14.64 14.09 0.26
CA ALA A 101 14.30 14.49 -1.09
C ALA A 101 13.86 13.30 -1.97
N GLU A 102 14.30 12.08 -1.67
CA GLU A 102 13.95 10.87 -2.42
C GLU A 102 12.62 10.24 -1.98
N PHE A 103 12.01 10.71 -0.89
CA PHE A 103 10.72 10.19 -0.43
C PHE A 103 9.60 10.54 -1.42
N PHE A 104 8.92 9.51 -1.93
CA PHE A 104 8.01 9.63 -3.07
C PHE A 104 6.54 9.81 -2.63
N ILE A 105 5.88 10.87 -3.09
CA ILE A 105 4.51 11.24 -2.69
C ILE A 105 3.55 11.05 -3.87
N ILE A 106 2.63 10.11 -3.73
CA ILE A 106 1.61 9.79 -4.73
C ILE A 106 0.29 10.44 -4.33
N ALA A 107 -0.34 11.19 -5.22
CA ALA A 107 -1.70 11.66 -5.00
C ALA A 107 -2.69 10.65 -5.58
N ARG A 108 -3.59 10.14 -4.73
CA ARG A 108 -4.71 9.28 -5.12
C ARG A 108 -5.95 10.12 -5.35
N THR A 109 -6.66 9.84 -6.44
CA THR A 109 -7.98 10.43 -6.68
C THR A 109 -9.05 9.38 -6.90
N ASP A 110 -10.16 9.52 -6.19
CA ASP A 110 -11.36 8.70 -6.31
C ASP A 110 -12.43 9.34 -7.23
N ALA A 111 -12.10 10.46 -7.87
CA ALA A 111 -13.02 11.32 -8.61
C ALA A 111 -13.63 10.69 -9.87
N ILE A 112 -13.00 9.67 -10.48
CA ILE A 112 -13.57 9.00 -11.68
C ILE A 112 -14.99 8.50 -11.39
N ALA A 113 -15.20 7.91 -10.22
CA ALA A 113 -16.49 7.33 -9.84
C ALA A 113 -17.53 8.36 -9.37
N VAL A 114 -17.10 9.60 -9.08
CA VAL A 114 -17.94 10.66 -8.47
C VAL A 114 -18.27 11.75 -9.48
N GLU A 115 -17.24 12.27 -10.16
CA GLU A 115 -17.29 13.45 -11.04
C GLU A 115 -16.98 13.12 -12.51
N GLY A 116 -16.49 11.91 -12.79
CA GLY A 116 -16.13 11.45 -14.13
C GLY A 116 -14.67 11.70 -14.51
N VAL A 117 -14.27 11.23 -15.70
CA VAL A 117 -12.86 11.18 -16.13
C VAL A 117 -12.24 12.56 -16.33
N GLU A 118 -12.96 13.53 -16.93
CA GLU A 118 -12.42 14.88 -17.15
C GLU A 118 -12.09 15.60 -15.83
N ALA A 119 -13.02 15.54 -14.87
CA ALA A 119 -12.84 16.15 -13.57
C ALA A 119 -11.67 15.49 -12.80
N ALA A 120 -11.57 14.16 -12.87
CA ALA A 120 -10.46 13.42 -12.28
C ALA A 120 -9.11 13.77 -12.91
N LEU A 121 -9.04 13.97 -14.23
CA LEU A 121 -7.83 14.40 -14.93
C LEU A 121 -7.42 15.83 -14.52
N ALA A 122 -8.36 16.77 -14.50
CA ALA A 122 -8.08 18.14 -14.07
C ALA A 122 -7.60 18.19 -12.61
N ARG A 123 -8.22 17.39 -11.73
CA ARG A 123 -7.79 17.25 -10.34
C ARG A 123 -6.40 16.63 -10.23
N ALA A 124 -6.12 15.57 -10.97
CA ALA A 124 -4.80 14.93 -11.00
C ALA A 124 -3.73 15.92 -11.45
N ALA A 125 -3.99 16.72 -12.49
CA ALA A 125 -3.08 17.77 -12.95
C ALA A 125 -2.79 18.80 -11.84
N ALA A 126 -3.82 19.26 -11.12
CA ALA A 126 -3.65 20.16 -9.98
C ALA A 126 -2.80 19.54 -8.85
N CYS A 127 -2.93 18.23 -8.60
CA CYS A 127 -2.07 17.53 -7.64
C CYS A 127 -0.61 17.45 -8.12
N VAL A 128 -0.38 17.25 -9.42
CA VAL A 128 0.98 17.29 -10.01
C VAL A 128 1.58 18.69 -9.88
N GLU A 129 0.83 19.74 -10.19
CA GLU A 129 1.25 21.13 -10.00
C GLU A 129 1.56 21.46 -8.52
N ALA A 130 0.84 20.81 -7.59
CA ALA A 130 1.09 20.91 -6.15
C ALA A 130 2.33 20.13 -5.67
N GLY A 131 2.95 19.33 -6.53
CA GLY A 131 4.19 18.60 -6.26
C GLY A 131 4.05 17.10 -6.04
N ALA A 132 2.93 16.48 -6.40
CA ALA A 132 2.82 15.01 -6.38
C ALA A 132 3.77 14.38 -7.41
N ASP A 133 4.55 13.38 -7.00
CA ASP A 133 5.54 12.70 -7.85
C ASP A 133 4.88 11.66 -8.77
N ALA A 134 3.68 11.19 -8.43
CA ALA A 134 2.87 10.28 -9.24
C ALA A 134 1.38 10.42 -8.92
N ILE A 135 0.54 9.86 -9.80
CA ILE A 135 -0.91 9.81 -9.61
C ILE A 135 -1.39 8.37 -9.52
N PHE A 136 -2.19 8.09 -8.50
CA PHE A 136 -3.00 6.88 -8.40
C PHE A 136 -4.43 7.20 -8.86
N ALA A 137 -4.75 6.78 -10.08
CA ALA A 137 -6.08 6.91 -10.67
C ALA A 137 -6.99 5.75 -10.22
N GLU A 138 -7.75 5.93 -9.15
CA GLU A 138 -8.58 4.87 -8.58
C GLU A 138 -9.81 4.55 -9.44
N ALA A 139 -10.18 3.27 -9.49
CA ALA A 139 -11.35 2.75 -10.18
C ALA A 139 -11.44 3.08 -11.68
N SER A 140 -10.31 3.32 -12.34
CA SER A 140 -10.23 3.32 -13.80
C SER A 140 -10.65 1.94 -14.34
N TYR A 141 -11.58 1.92 -15.30
CA TYR A 141 -12.25 0.69 -15.76
C TYR A 141 -11.82 0.24 -17.17
N ASP A 142 -10.97 1.00 -17.87
CA ASP A 142 -10.42 0.62 -19.17
C ASP A 142 -9.00 1.17 -19.43
N LEU A 143 -8.29 0.57 -20.39
CA LEU A 143 -6.95 0.98 -20.78
C LEU A 143 -6.92 2.35 -21.48
N ALA A 144 -8.03 2.75 -22.13
CA ALA A 144 -8.11 4.04 -22.80
C ALA A 144 -8.05 5.19 -21.79
N THR A 145 -8.72 5.05 -20.66
CA THR A 145 -8.69 5.99 -19.54
C THR A 145 -7.28 6.10 -18.97
N TYR A 146 -6.60 4.98 -18.74
CA TYR A 146 -5.19 5.02 -18.33
C TYR A 146 -4.30 5.78 -19.32
N ARG A 147 -4.46 5.52 -20.64
CA ARG A 147 -3.71 6.27 -21.68
C ARG A 147 -3.93 7.77 -21.63
N ARG A 148 -5.14 8.21 -21.27
CA ARG A 148 -5.42 9.65 -21.13
C ARG A 148 -4.68 10.26 -19.95
N PHE A 149 -4.64 9.57 -18.80
CA PHE A 149 -3.89 10.02 -17.63
C PHE A 149 -2.39 10.09 -17.94
N THR A 150 -1.82 9.02 -18.50
CA THR A 150 -0.38 8.92 -18.77
C THR A 150 0.08 9.90 -19.85
N ALA A 151 -0.75 10.17 -20.86
CA ALA A 151 -0.43 11.16 -21.89
C ALA A 151 -0.52 12.62 -21.42
N THR A 152 -1.28 12.89 -20.35
CA THR A 152 -1.57 14.28 -19.91
C THR A 152 -0.66 14.72 -18.76
N LEU A 153 -0.34 13.84 -17.82
CA LEU A 153 0.17 14.24 -16.50
C LEU A 153 1.69 14.39 -16.42
N GLY A 154 2.45 13.79 -17.34
CA GLY A 154 3.92 13.87 -17.35
C GLY A 154 4.64 13.20 -16.17
N VAL A 155 3.89 12.58 -15.26
CA VAL A 155 4.38 11.81 -14.10
C VAL A 155 3.90 10.35 -14.18
N PRO A 156 4.53 9.40 -13.47
CA PRO A 156 4.05 8.03 -13.41
C PRO A 156 2.60 7.93 -12.93
N VAL A 157 1.86 7.01 -13.55
CA VAL A 157 0.50 6.64 -13.12
C VAL A 157 0.52 5.25 -12.53
N LEU A 158 -0.11 5.08 -11.37
CA LEU A 158 -0.30 3.82 -10.69
C LEU A 158 -1.68 3.23 -11.04
N ALA A 159 -1.68 1.95 -11.42
CA ALA A 159 -2.88 1.15 -11.61
C ALA A 159 -3.08 0.16 -10.45
N ASN A 160 -4.23 0.23 -9.79
CA ASN A 160 -4.61 -0.68 -8.72
C ASN A 160 -5.37 -1.90 -9.28
N ILE A 161 -4.72 -3.05 -9.27
CA ILE A 161 -5.24 -4.31 -9.81
C ILE A 161 -5.65 -5.22 -8.64
N THR A 162 -6.65 -4.75 -7.89
CA THR A 162 -7.24 -5.52 -6.77
C THR A 162 -8.36 -6.43 -7.26
N GLU A 163 -8.50 -7.60 -6.64
CA GLU A 163 -9.53 -8.57 -7.00
C GLU A 163 -10.90 -8.16 -6.45
N PHE A 164 -11.95 -8.66 -7.11
CA PHE A 164 -13.35 -8.46 -6.71
C PHE A 164 -13.78 -6.99 -6.66
N GLY A 165 -13.06 -6.14 -7.40
CA GLY A 165 -13.38 -4.73 -7.62
C GLY A 165 -14.08 -4.49 -8.96
N ARG A 166 -14.03 -3.22 -9.41
CA ARG A 166 -14.60 -2.79 -10.70
C ARG A 166 -13.60 -2.82 -11.85
N THR A 167 -12.32 -2.65 -11.55
CA THR A 167 -11.24 -2.62 -12.54
C THR A 167 -10.97 -4.03 -13.05
N PRO A 168 -10.90 -4.25 -14.38
CA PRO A 168 -10.48 -5.54 -14.94
C PRO A 168 -9.06 -5.92 -14.48
N LEU A 169 -8.80 -7.22 -14.40
CA LEU A 169 -7.48 -7.75 -14.00
C LEU A 169 -6.49 -7.68 -15.15
N PHE A 170 -6.11 -6.46 -15.54
CA PHE A 170 -5.14 -6.23 -16.60
C PHE A 170 -3.77 -6.80 -16.25
N SER A 171 -3.10 -7.33 -17.26
CA SER A 171 -1.70 -7.77 -17.19
C SER A 171 -0.74 -6.58 -17.17
N VAL A 172 0.48 -6.84 -16.71
CA VAL A 172 1.59 -5.86 -16.78
C VAL A 172 1.81 -5.36 -18.22
N ALA A 173 1.72 -6.25 -19.21
CA ALA A 173 1.93 -5.89 -20.62
C ALA A 173 0.83 -4.96 -21.16
N GLU A 174 -0.43 -5.21 -20.82
CA GLU A 174 -1.55 -4.35 -21.20
C GLU A 174 -1.42 -2.95 -20.59
N LEU A 175 -1.07 -2.88 -19.30
CA LEU A 175 -0.87 -1.62 -18.57
C LEU A 175 0.35 -0.85 -19.09
N ALA A 176 1.45 -1.55 -19.39
CA ALA A 176 2.62 -0.94 -20.03
C ALA A 176 2.27 -0.35 -21.40
N GLY A 177 1.45 -1.04 -22.21
CA GLY A 177 0.92 -0.52 -23.47
C GLY A 177 -0.07 0.65 -23.32
N ALA A 178 -0.45 1.00 -22.09
CA ALA A 178 -1.20 2.21 -21.75
C ALA A 178 -0.32 3.30 -21.10
N GLY A 179 0.99 3.07 -20.94
CA GLY A 179 1.94 4.00 -20.33
C GLY A 179 1.92 4.01 -18.79
N VAL A 180 1.27 3.03 -18.15
CA VAL A 180 1.22 2.92 -16.68
C VAL A 180 2.62 2.60 -16.16
N GLY A 181 3.05 3.32 -15.11
CA GLY A 181 4.39 3.18 -14.53
C GLY A 181 4.46 2.25 -13.31
N ILE A 182 3.34 2.08 -12.60
CA ILE A 182 3.27 1.27 -11.38
C ILE A 182 2.03 0.37 -11.41
N VAL A 183 2.20 -0.91 -11.12
CA VAL A 183 1.10 -1.88 -10.99
C VAL A 183 1.04 -2.34 -9.55
N LEU A 184 -0.08 -2.09 -8.88
CA LEU A 184 -0.28 -2.44 -7.47
C LEU A 184 -1.18 -3.66 -7.31
N TYR A 185 -0.72 -4.63 -6.52
CA TYR A 185 -1.47 -5.81 -6.09
C TYR A 185 -1.67 -5.75 -4.56
N PRO A 186 -2.65 -4.98 -4.07
CA PRO A 186 -2.63 -4.51 -2.68
C PRO A 186 -2.93 -5.60 -1.65
N LEU A 187 -3.75 -6.60 -2.00
CA LEU A 187 -4.27 -7.58 -1.03
C LEU A 187 -4.23 -9.03 -1.53
N SER A 188 -3.65 -9.31 -2.70
CA SER A 188 -3.69 -10.64 -3.35
C SER A 188 -3.15 -11.74 -2.43
N ALA A 189 -1.95 -11.54 -1.87
CA ALA A 189 -1.33 -12.49 -0.93
C ALA A 189 -2.12 -12.60 0.39
N PHE A 190 -2.63 -11.48 0.90
CA PHE A 190 -3.44 -11.44 2.12
C PHE A 190 -4.73 -12.26 1.98
N ARG A 191 -5.43 -12.15 0.84
CA ARG A 191 -6.63 -12.94 0.54
C ARG A 191 -6.33 -14.43 0.49
N ALA A 192 -5.23 -14.81 -0.19
CA ALA A 192 -4.83 -16.21 -0.30
C ALA A 192 -4.45 -16.80 1.07
N MET A 193 -3.67 -16.10 1.89
CA MET A 193 -3.27 -16.61 3.21
C MET A 193 -4.47 -16.80 4.13
N ASN A 194 -5.45 -15.89 4.10
CA ASN A 194 -6.65 -16.01 4.93
C ASN A 194 -7.47 -17.24 4.57
N LYS A 195 -7.61 -17.53 3.27
CA LYS A 195 -8.33 -18.71 2.79
C LYS A 195 -7.61 -20.01 3.16
N ALA A 196 -6.28 -20.03 3.10
CA ALA A 196 -5.48 -21.18 3.53
C ALA A 196 -5.59 -21.40 5.06
N ALA A 197 -5.49 -20.33 5.85
CA ALA A 197 -5.65 -20.40 7.30
C ALA A 197 -7.05 -20.90 7.70
N GLU A 198 -8.10 -20.39 7.06
CA GLU A 198 -9.48 -20.86 7.25
C GLU A 198 -9.60 -22.36 6.96
N ALA A 199 -9.05 -22.84 5.83
CA ALA A 199 -9.09 -24.25 5.47
C ALA A 199 -8.42 -25.15 6.54
N VAL A 200 -7.30 -24.70 7.11
CA VAL A 200 -6.60 -25.42 8.20
C VAL A 200 -7.45 -25.43 9.47
N TYR A 201 -8.01 -24.29 9.89
CA TYR A 201 -8.86 -24.22 11.07
C TYR A 201 -10.11 -25.11 10.95
N THR A 202 -10.77 -25.10 9.78
CA THR A 202 -11.92 -25.96 9.50
C THR A 202 -11.53 -27.44 9.53
N ALA A 203 -10.41 -27.83 8.92
CA ALA A 203 -9.96 -29.22 8.89
C ALA A 203 -9.63 -29.73 10.30
N ILE A 204 -8.90 -28.95 11.11
CA ILE A 204 -8.59 -29.31 12.50
C ILE A 204 -9.86 -29.47 13.32
N ARG A 205 -10.82 -28.55 13.18
CA ARG A 205 -12.09 -28.62 13.92
C ARG A 205 -12.94 -29.83 13.53
N ARG A 206 -12.94 -30.21 12.25
CA ARG A 206 -13.71 -31.34 11.70
C ARG A 206 -13.07 -32.68 12.01
N ASP A 207 -11.77 -32.81 11.78
CA ASP A 207 -11.05 -34.10 11.80
C ASP A 207 -10.38 -34.37 13.15
N GLY A 208 -10.24 -33.35 14.01
CA GLY A 208 -9.47 -33.43 15.26
C GLY A 208 -7.95 -33.38 15.06
N HIS A 209 -7.46 -33.19 13.83
CA HIS A 209 -6.03 -33.09 13.49
C HIS A 209 -5.78 -32.38 12.14
N GLN A 210 -4.54 -31.97 11.88
CA GLN A 210 -4.10 -31.29 10.65
C GLN A 210 -3.50 -32.20 9.56
N LYS A 211 -3.40 -33.51 9.77
CA LYS A 211 -2.66 -34.43 8.86
C LYS A 211 -3.12 -34.35 7.39
N ASN A 212 -4.41 -34.11 7.16
CA ASN A 212 -5.02 -34.07 5.84
C ASN A 212 -4.78 -32.77 5.05
N VAL A 213 -4.11 -31.77 5.66
CA VAL A 213 -3.87 -30.44 5.06
C VAL A 213 -2.41 -30.03 5.10
N LEU A 214 -1.48 -30.96 5.35
CA LEU A 214 -0.04 -30.67 5.40
C LEU A 214 0.49 -30.11 4.07
N ASN A 215 -0.07 -30.54 2.94
CA ASN A 215 0.31 -30.07 1.60
C ASN A 215 -0.04 -28.59 1.34
N LEU A 216 -0.81 -27.94 2.22
CA LEU A 216 -1.11 -26.50 2.15
C LEU A 216 -0.11 -25.65 2.93
N MET A 217 0.77 -26.27 3.73
CA MET A 217 1.64 -25.56 4.66
C MET A 217 3.02 -25.32 4.06
N GLN A 218 3.58 -24.15 4.37
CA GLN A 218 5.01 -23.94 4.26
C GLN A 218 5.74 -24.90 5.22
N THR A 219 6.75 -25.60 4.72
CA THR A 219 7.60 -26.48 5.51
C THR A 219 8.50 -25.68 6.45
N ARG A 220 9.08 -26.38 7.45
CA ARG A 220 10.01 -25.74 8.39
C ARG A 220 11.26 -25.18 7.71
N GLU A 221 11.83 -25.93 6.77
CA GLU A 221 13.02 -25.47 6.04
C GLU A 221 12.68 -24.26 5.16
N GLU A 222 11.58 -24.31 4.41
CA GLU A 222 11.14 -23.14 3.65
C GLU A 222 10.96 -21.91 4.55
N LEU A 223 10.48 -22.05 5.79
CA LEU A 223 10.42 -20.93 6.72
C LEU A 223 11.82 -20.43 7.13
N TYR A 224 12.75 -21.33 7.46
CA TYR A 224 14.11 -20.98 7.86
C TYR A 224 14.88 -20.22 6.78
N ASP A 225 14.75 -20.65 5.53
CA ASP A 225 15.29 -19.96 4.37
C ASP A 225 14.72 -18.53 4.27
N ARG A 226 13.39 -18.34 4.40
CA ARG A 226 12.76 -17.01 4.29
C ARG A 226 13.17 -16.01 5.35
N ILE A 227 13.55 -16.46 6.55
CA ILE A 227 13.93 -15.58 7.67
C ILE A 227 15.44 -15.58 7.94
N ASN A 228 16.23 -16.15 7.03
CA ASN A 228 17.68 -16.23 7.13
C ASN A 228 18.16 -16.88 8.45
N TYR A 229 17.44 -17.90 8.93
CA TYR A 229 17.62 -18.49 10.26
C TYR A 229 19.07 -18.96 10.50
N HIS A 230 19.61 -19.72 9.56
CA HIS A 230 20.93 -20.34 9.66
C HIS A 230 22.08 -19.30 9.70
N ALA A 231 21.88 -18.10 9.14
CA ALA A 231 22.89 -17.04 9.24
C ALA A 231 22.99 -16.47 10.66
N TYR A 232 21.87 -16.39 11.40
CA TYR A 232 21.90 -15.97 12.80
C TYR A 232 22.57 -17.04 13.67
N GLU A 233 22.25 -18.32 13.44
CA GLU A 233 22.87 -19.44 14.15
C GLU A 233 24.39 -19.46 13.94
N ALA A 234 24.85 -19.40 12.68
CA ALA A 234 26.27 -19.36 12.35
C ALA A 234 26.99 -18.14 12.94
N LYS A 235 26.31 -16.98 13.03
CA LYS A 235 26.87 -15.78 13.65
C LYS A 235 27.04 -15.92 15.15
N LEU A 236 26.10 -16.59 15.84
CA LEU A 236 26.25 -16.90 17.26
C LEU A 236 27.44 -17.82 17.51
N ASP A 237 27.59 -18.87 16.69
CA ASP A 237 28.74 -19.77 16.79
C ASP A 237 30.06 -19.03 16.57
N ALA A 238 30.16 -18.21 15.53
CA ALA A 238 31.37 -17.45 15.24
C ALA A 238 31.75 -16.43 16.34
N LEU A 239 30.76 -15.84 17.00
CA LEU A 239 30.98 -14.83 18.06
C LEU A 239 31.29 -15.44 19.43
N PHE A 240 30.70 -16.61 19.73
CA PHE A 240 30.68 -17.15 21.09
C PHE A 240 31.27 -18.55 21.24
N GLN A 241 31.69 -19.21 20.15
CA GLN A 241 32.65 -20.31 20.26
C GLN A 241 34.02 -19.73 20.62
N ARG A 242 34.23 -19.54 21.92
CA ARG A 242 35.54 -19.36 22.53
C ARG A 242 36.36 -20.64 22.38
N ASP A 243 37.62 -20.46 22.04
CA ASP A 243 38.76 -21.39 22.11
C ASP A 243 38.71 -22.36 23.31
N GLY A 244 37.91 -23.41 23.18
CA GLY A 244 37.79 -24.50 24.14
C GLY A 244 38.70 -25.69 23.82
N ALA A 245 39.81 -25.47 23.11
CA ALA A 245 40.80 -26.51 22.82
C ALA A 245 42.21 -25.93 22.61
N LYS A 246 42.85 -25.50 23.70
CA LYS A 246 44.14 -26.03 24.19
C LYS A 246 44.51 -25.44 25.55
#